data_AF-A0A971VYA5-F1
#
_entry.id   AF-A0A971VYA5-F1
#
_cell.length_a   1.000
_cell.length_b   1.000
_cell.length_c   1.000
_cell.angle_alpha   90.00
_cell.angle_beta   90.00
_cell.angle_gamma   90.00
#
_symmetry.space_group_name_H-M   'P 1'
#
loop_
_entity.id
_entity.type
_entity.pdbx_description
1 polymer ?
#
loop_
_entity_poly.entity_id
_entity_poly.type
_entity_poly.pdbx_seq_one_letter_code
_entity_poly.pdbx_strand_id
1 'polypeptide(L)' 'MTGTTALREKRTLIKLFALDVDGTLTDGSVYMDGKGGEFKRFDIQDGYGIRELIESGVKV' A
#
# COMPACT_ATOMS: atom_id res chain seq x y z
N MET A 1 11.01 -39.44 19.00
CA MET A 1 10.75 -38.02 19.35
C MET A 1 10.81 -37.19 18.09
N THR A 2 9.66 -37.00 17.43
CA THR A 2 9.54 -36.11 16.28
C THR A 2 9.57 -34.67 16.78
N GLY A 3 10.68 -33.97 16.54
CA GLY A 3 10.84 -32.57 16.90
C GLY A 3 9.87 -31.72 16.10
N THR A 4 8.86 -31.20 16.77
CA THR A 4 8.00 -30.13 16.25
C THR A 4 8.85 -28.88 16.08
N THR A 5 9.42 -28.68 14.89
CA THR A 5 10.03 -27.41 14.52
C THR A 5 8.92 -26.37 14.56
N ALA A 6 8.88 -25.56 15.62
CA ALA A 6 7.88 -24.53 15.80
C ALA A 6 7.87 -23.63 14.56
N LEU A 7 6.78 -23.69 13.79
CA LEU A 7 6.49 -22.77 12.70
C LEU A 7 6.37 -21.39 13.34
N ARG A 8 7.48 -20.64 13.36
CA ARG A 8 7.48 -19.24 13.79
C ARG A 8 6.64 -18.49 12.76
N GLU A 9 5.40 -18.16 13.12
CA GLU A 9 4.55 -17.30 12.30
C GLU A 9 5.36 -16.08 11.86
N LYS A 10 5.43 -15.84 10.55
CA LYS A 10 6.01 -14.63 9.97
C LYS A 10 5.14 -13.44 10.43
N ARG A 11 5.45 -12.91 11.60
CA ARG A 11 4.78 -11.72 12.12
C ARG A 11 5.41 -10.50 11.48
N THR A 12 4.65 -9.82 10.62
CA THR A 12 4.99 -8.47 10.20
C THR A 12 5.04 -7.56 11.45
N LEU A 13 6.19 -6.90 11.64
CA LEU A 13 6.41 -5.93 12.72
C LEU A 13 5.62 -4.65 12.47
N ILE A 14 5.39 -4.32 11.19
CA ILE A 14 4.61 -3.16 10.77
C ILE A 14 3.14 -3.51 10.91
N LYS A 15 2.40 -2.70 11.66
CA LYS A 15 0.95 -2.86 11.87
C LYS A 15 0.12 -1.84 11.10
N LEU A 16 0.74 -0.74 10.69
CA LEU A 16 0.13 0.36 9.94
C LEU A 16 1.12 0.86 8.89
N PHE A 17 0.65 1.04 7.67
CA PHE A 17 1.37 1.63 6.56
C PHE A 17 0.59 2.85 6.06
N ALA A 18 0.94 4.04 6.57
CA ALA A 18 0.32 5.28 6.16
C ALA A 18 1.14 5.93 5.03
N LEU A 19 0.45 6.39 3.99
CA LEU A 19 1.03 6.98 2.79
C LEU A 19 0.47 8.39 2.59
N ASP A 20 1.33 9.31 2.18
CA ASP A 20 0.89 10.56 1.58
C ASP A 20 0.35 10.30 0.16
N VAL A 21 -0.36 11.25 -0.43
CA VAL A 21 -0.94 11.12 -1.77
C VAL A 21 -0.07 11.84 -2.80
N ASP A 22 0.04 13.16 -2.69
CA ASP A 22 0.67 14.00 -3.73
C ASP A 22 2.19 13.92 -3.65
N GLY A 23 2.81 13.35 -4.68
CA GLY A 23 4.26 13.10 -4.70
C GLY A 23 4.70 11.81 -3.99
N THR A 24 3.76 11.01 -3.47
CA THR A 24 4.03 9.65 -2.97
C THR A 24 3.27 8.60 -3.79
N LEU A 25 1.94 8.61 -3.75
CA LEU A 25 1.10 7.70 -4.57
C LEU A 25 0.86 8.23 -5.99
N THR A 26 1.27 9.46 -6.23
CA THR A 26 1.16 10.15 -7.51
C THR A 26 2.51 10.76 -7.84
N ASP A 27 2.68 11.19 -9.09
CA ASP A 27 3.87 11.92 -9.53
C ASP A 27 3.90 13.39 -9.04
N GLY A 28 2.95 13.79 -8.19
CA GLY A 28 2.82 15.16 -7.67
C GLY A 28 2.14 16.13 -8.64
N SER A 29 1.75 15.68 -9.85
CA SER A 29 1.03 16.50 -10.81
C SER A 29 -0.45 16.59 -10.46
N VAL A 30 -1.03 17.77 -10.66
CA VAL A 30 -2.46 18.02 -10.53
C VAL A 30 -3.01 18.41 -11.90
N TYR A 31 -3.86 17.57 -12.48
CA TYR A 31 -4.45 17.81 -13.80
C TYR A 31 -5.82 18.47 -13.66
N MET A 32 -5.98 19.67 -14.21
CA MET A 32 -7.22 20.44 -14.15
C MET A 32 -8.01 20.30 -15.46
N ASP A 33 -9.32 20.08 -15.38
CA ASP A 33 -10.20 19.88 -16.54
C ASP A 33 -10.78 21.18 -17.14
N GLY A 34 -10.46 22.33 -16.52
CA GLY A 34 -10.95 23.65 -16.91
C GLY A 34 -12.39 23.98 -16.48
N LYS A 35 -13.07 23.06 -15.79
CA LYS A 35 -14.43 23.21 -15.23
C LYS A 35 -14.47 23.09 -13.70
N GLY A 36 -13.30 23.06 -13.07
CA GLY A 36 -13.14 22.88 -11.63
C GLY A 36 -12.98 21.41 -11.21
N GLY A 37 -12.90 20.48 -12.16
CA GLY A 37 -12.52 19.10 -11.91
C GLY A 37 -11.01 18.94 -11.82
N GLU A 38 -10.60 18.04 -10.93
CA GLU A 38 -9.22 17.65 -10.68
C GLU A 38 -9.04 16.16 -10.95
N PHE A 39 -7.96 15.81 -11.66
CA PHE A 39 -7.50 14.43 -11.82
C PHE A 39 -6.09 14.28 -11.27
N LYS A 40 -5.83 13.10 -10.70
CA LYS A 40 -4.50 12.66 -10.24
C LYS A 40 -4.17 11.32 -10.89
N ARG A 41 -2.90 11.10 -11.18
CA ARG A 41 -2.42 9.84 -11.77
C ARG A 41 -1.80 8.96 -10.70
N PHE A 42 -2.30 7.74 -10.59
CA PHE A 42 -1.79 6.68 -9.71
C PHE A 42 -1.12 5.57 -10.53
N ASP A 43 -0.30 4.75 -9.88
CA ASP A 43 0.30 3.56 -10.47
C ASP A 43 -0.46 2.27 -10.11
N ILE A 44 -0.62 1.36 -11.08
CA ILE A 44 -1.35 0.10 -10.90
C ILE A 44 -0.55 -0.88 -10.02
N GLN A 45 0.79 -0.86 -10.12
CA GLN A 45 1.67 -1.70 -9.30
C GLN A 45 1.61 -1.28 -7.83
N ASP A 46 1.50 0.02 -7.55
CA ASP A 46 1.29 0.51 -6.19
C ASP A 46 -0.01 -0.01 -5.60
N GLY A 47 -1.10 0.02 -6.38
CA GLY A 47 -2.38 -0.56 -5.97
C GLY A 47 -2.30 -2.07 -5.67
N TYR A 48 -1.56 -2.82 -6.48
CA TYR A 48 -1.29 -4.24 -6.22
C TYR A 48 -0.48 -4.44 -4.92
N GLY A 49 0.58 -3.66 -4.71
CA GLY A 49 1.39 -3.73 -3.49
C GLY A 49 0.60 -3.41 -2.22
N ILE A 50 -0.27 -2.39 -2.27
CA ILE A 50 -1.18 -2.06 -1.15
C ILE A 50 -2.13 -3.22 -0.88
N ARG A 51 -2.66 -3.88 -1.92
CA ARG A 51 -3.53 -5.03 -1.76
C ARG A 51 -2.81 -6.20 -1.05
N GLU A 52 -1.61 -6.53 -1.48
CA GLU A 52 -0.79 -7.58 -0.85
C GLU A 52 -0.46 -7.25 0.62
N LEU A 53 -0.19 -5.98 0.93
CA LEU A 53 0.02 -5.54 2.32
C LEU A 53 -1.23 -5.76 3.18
N ILE A 54 -2.42 -5.42 2.67
CA ILE A 54 -3.69 -5.68 3.35
C ILE A 54 -3.89 -7.18 3.59
N GLU A 55 -3.62 -8.02 2.58
CA GLU A 55 -3.74 -9.48 2.69
C GLU A 55 -2.74 -10.10 3.68
N SER A 56 -1.57 -9.46 3.87
CA SER A 56 -0.59 -9.83 4.90
C SER A 56 -1.00 -9.42 6.33
N GLY A 57 -2.12 -8.73 6.49
CA GLY A 57 -2.65 -8.29 7.79
C GLY A 57 -2.08 -6.94 8.27
N VAL A 58 -1.45 -6.17 7.39
CA VAL A 58 -1.04 -4.79 7.68
C VAL A 58 -2.22 -3.86 7.40
N LYS A 59 -2.51 -2.92 8.31
CA LYS A 59 -3.48 -1.86 8.03
C LYS A 59 -2.83 -0.84 7.09
N VAL A 60 -3.54 -0.45 6.05
CA VAL A 60 -3.18 0.66 5.16
C VAL A 60 -4.23 1.74 5.34
#